data_AF-A0A067E2W3-F1
#
_entry.id   AF-A0A067E2W3-F1
#
_cell.length_a   1.000
_cell.length_b   1.000
_cell.length_c   1.000
_cell.angle_alpha   90.00
_cell.angle_beta   90.00
_cell.angle_gamma   90.00
#
_symmetry.space_group_name_H-M   'P 1'
#
loop_
_entity.id
_entity.type
_entity.pdbx_description
1 polymer ?
#
loop_
_entity_poly.entity_id
_entity_poly.type
_entity_poly.pdbx_seq_one_letter_code
_entity_poly.pdbx_strand_id
1 'polypeptide(L)'
;DPKFENNPYNGFVYTSFQERATFISHGNTARLVKKHGDMKLAQICGTIASDEKRHETAYTKIVEKLFEIDPDDTILALAGMMKKRFRMPGHFMYDGQDDKIFDHFSAVTQRLGVYTGHDYADILEFLIERWKVEKLIGLTSEGRKAQDFVCGLPLRIRRILENKALVDTAKKGGSAVPFGWVFGQEIRI
;
A
#
# COMPACT_ATOMS: atom_id res chain seq x y z
N ASP A 1 -7.95 -13.78 -7.03
CA ASP A 1 -8.60 -13.85 -5.70
C ASP A 1 -7.52 -13.71 -4.63
N PRO A 2 -7.43 -12.57 -3.92
CA PRO A 2 -6.65 -12.50 -2.71
C PRO A 2 -7.36 -13.41 -1.70
N LYS A 3 -7.06 -14.71 -1.74
CA LYS A 3 -7.66 -15.70 -0.85
C LYS A 3 -7.29 -15.30 0.57
N PHE A 4 -8.15 -14.52 1.22
CA PHE A 4 -8.07 -14.18 2.64
C PHE A 4 -8.34 -15.39 3.53
N GLU A 5 -8.41 -16.60 2.94
CA GLU A 5 -8.77 -17.86 3.57
C GLU A 5 -10.14 -17.78 4.26
N ASN A 6 -11.02 -16.89 3.77
CA ASN A 6 -12.29 -16.52 4.42
C ASN A 6 -12.12 -16.12 5.90
N ASN A 7 -10.96 -15.58 6.26
CA ASN A 7 -10.63 -15.15 7.60
C ASN A 7 -10.87 -13.62 7.75
N PRO A 8 -11.78 -13.18 8.63
CA PRO A 8 -12.09 -11.76 8.81
C PRO A 8 -10.89 -10.95 9.31
N TYR A 9 -9.97 -11.53 10.08
CA TYR A 9 -8.75 -10.85 10.54
C TYR A 9 -7.89 -10.43 9.35
N ASN A 10 -7.66 -11.37 8.42
CA ASN A 10 -6.91 -11.10 7.19
C ASN A 10 -7.61 -10.03 6.33
N GLY A 11 -8.94 -10.13 6.20
CA GLY A 11 -9.74 -9.19 5.42
C GLY A 11 -9.72 -7.76 5.97
N PHE A 12 -9.90 -7.60 7.29
CA PHE A 12 -9.91 -6.26 7.91
C PHE A 12 -8.52 -5.63 8.01
N VAL A 13 -7.47 -6.44 8.21
CA VAL A 13 -6.09 -5.97 8.07
C VAL A 13 -5.81 -5.50 6.63
N TYR A 14 -6.24 -6.28 5.63
CA TYR A 14 -6.07 -5.92 4.23
C TYR A 14 -6.77 -4.65 3.83
N THR A 15 -8.06 -4.54 4.15
CA THR A 15 -8.86 -3.36 3.83
C THR A 15 -8.35 -2.13 4.55
N SER A 16 -7.95 -2.23 5.83
CA SER A 16 -7.30 -1.10 6.54
C SER A 16 -6.07 -0.56 5.80
N PHE A 17 -5.23 -1.45 5.25
CA PHE A 17 -4.05 -1.04 4.49
C PHE A 17 -4.44 -0.46 3.13
N GLN A 18 -5.32 -1.14 2.38
CA GLN A 18 -5.71 -0.73 1.04
C GLN A 18 -6.44 0.61 1.03
N GLU A 19 -7.37 0.85 1.96
CA GLU A 19 -8.10 2.13 2.03
C GLU A 19 -7.15 3.31 2.32
N ARG A 20 -6.10 3.07 3.11
CA ARG A 20 -5.08 4.09 3.30
C ARG A 20 -4.24 4.31 2.04
N ALA A 21 -3.91 3.23 1.31
CA ALA A 21 -3.19 3.32 0.05
C ALA A 21 -3.99 4.09 -1.02
N THR A 22 -5.30 3.85 -1.14
CA THR A 22 -6.17 4.56 -2.07
C THR A 22 -6.38 6.02 -1.62
N PHE A 23 -6.53 6.29 -0.32
CA PHE A 23 -6.54 7.67 0.22
C PHE A 23 -5.29 8.45 -0.19
N ILE A 24 -4.10 7.87 -0.02
CA ILE A 24 -2.82 8.50 -0.40
C ILE A 24 -2.77 8.72 -1.92
N SER A 25 -3.09 7.68 -2.70
CA SER A 25 -3.05 7.72 -4.17
C SER A 25 -3.97 8.79 -4.75
N HIS A 26 -5.22 8.85 -4.30
CA HIS A 26 -6.20 9.85 -4.73
C HIS A 26 -5.81 11.25 -4.24
N GLY A 27 -5.32 11.38 -3.00
CA GLY A 27 -4.84 12.66 -2.46
C GLY A 27 -3.64 13.22 -3.22
N ASN A 28 -2.67 12.37 -3.57
CA ASN A 28 -1.52 12.75 -4.39
C ASN A 28 -1.95 13.15 -5.81
N THR A 29 -2.85 12.37 -6.42
CA THR A 29 -3.42 12.69 -7.74
C THR A 29 -4.15 14.03 -7.72
N ALA A 30 -4.97 14.30 -6.71
CA ALA A 30 -5.65 15.59 -6.55
C ALA A 30 -4.67 16.77 -6.51
N ARG A 31 -3.55 16.62 -5.78
CA ARG A 31 -2.48 17.63 -5.72
C ARG A 31 -1.80 17.84 -7.06
N LEU A 32 -1.49 16.76 -7.80
CA LEU A 32 -0.89 16.84 -9.13
C LEU A 32 -1.83 17.57 -10.09
N VAL A 33 -3.05 17.09 -10.22
CA VAL A 33 -4.06 17.68 -11.11
C VAL A 33 -4.28 19.17 -10.81
N LYS A 34 -4.36 19.54 -9.52
CA LYS A 34 -4.45 20.96 -9.11
C LYS A 34 -3.25 21.78 -9.58
N LYS A 35 -2.02 21.26 -9.49
CA LYS A 35 -0.81 21.93 -10.00
C LYS A 35 -0.84 22.11 -11.53
N HIS A 36 -1.53 21.22 -12.24
CA HIS A 36 -1.76 21.32 -13.69
C HIS A 36 -2.97 22.18 -14.07
N GLY A 37 -3.63 22.82 -13.10
CA GLY A 37 -4.67 23.83 -13.35
C GLY A 37 -6.11 23.29 -13.42
N ASP A 38 -6.33 21.98 -13.30
CA ASP A 38 -7.68 21.40 -13.33
C ASP A 38 -8.27 21.28 -11.92
N MET A 39 -8.98 22.34 -11.50
CA MET A 39 -9.61 22.38 -10.18
C MET A 39 -10.76 21.38 -10.02
N LYS A 40 -11.47 21.04 -11.09
CA LYS A 40 -12.65 20.14 -11.02
C LYS A 40 -12.20 18.70 -10.85
N LEU A 41 -11.22 18.26 -11.63
CA LEU A 41 -10.67 16.92 -11.47
C LEU A 41 -9.95 16.77 -10.12
N ALA A 42 -9.28 17.81 -9.64
CA ALA A 42 -8.72 17.81 -8.28
C ALA A 42 -9.80 17.64 -7.21
N GLN A 43 -10.96 18.30 -7.37
CA GLN A 43 -12.10 18.12 -6.47
C GLN A 43 -12.64 16.69 -6.50
N ILE A 44 -12.79 16.09 -7.68
CA ILE A 44 -13.24 14.69 -7.82
C ILE A 44 -12.30 13.75 -7.06
N CYS A 45 -10.99 13.85 -7.30
CA CYS A 45 -10.00 13.02 -6.60
C CYS A 45 -10.02 13.26 -5.08
N GLY A 46 -10.19 14.52 -4.65
CA GLY A 46 -10.28 14.88 -3.23
C GLY A 46 -11.53 14.31 -2.54
N THR A 47 -12.67 14.32 -3.22
CA THR A 47 -13.91 13.73 -2.69
C THR A 47 -13.77 12.22 -2.51
N ILE A 48 -13.22 11.51 -3.51
CA ILE A 48 -12.96 10.08 -3.39
C ILE A 48 -12.00 9.81 -2.22
N ALA A 49 -10.88 10.54 -2.14
CA ALA A 49 -9.95 10.39 -1.02
C ALA A 49 -10.62 10.60 0.35
N SER A 50 -11.57 11.53 0.45
CA SER A 50 -12.32 11.76 1.71
C SER A 50 -13.18 10.56 2.12
N ASP A 51 -13.70 9.80 1.15
CA ASP A 51 -14.45 8.58 1.39
C ASP A 51 -13.52 7.47 1.86
N GLU A 52 -12.39 7.28 1.17
CA GLU A 52 -11.39 6.27 1.56
C GLU A 52 -10.84 6.53 2.97
N LYS A 53 -10.73 7.80 3.38
CA LYS A 53 -10.32 8.11 4.76
C LYS A 53 -11.36 7.66 5.80
N ARG A 54 -12.65 7.73 5.47
CA ARG A 54 -13.73 7.23 6.33
C ARG A 54 -13.74 5.71 6.36
N HIS A 55 -13.51 5.05 5.22
CA HIS A 55 -13.38 3.60 5.14
C HIS A 55 -12.17 3.09 5.97
N GLU A 56 -10.99 3.69 5.79
CA GLU A 56 -9.80 3.41 6.60
C GLU A 56 -10.12 3.53 8.10
N THR A 57 -10.80 4.61 8.50
CA THR A 57 -11.15 4.83 9.91
C THR A 57 -12.08 3.74 10.43
N ALA A 58 -13.03 3.27 9.63
CA ALA A 58 -13.93 2.19 10.02
C ALA A 58 -13.17 0.86 10.18
N TYR A 59 -12.39 0.44 9.19
CA TYR A 59 -11.67 -0.84 9.23
C TYR A 59 -10.57 -0.86 10.31
N THR A 60 -9.85 0.25 10.49
CA THR A 60 -8.81 0.33 11.53
C THR A 60 -9.39 0.22 12.93
N LYS A 61 -10.61 0.70 13.18
CA LYS A 61 -11.34 0.50 14.45
C LYS A 61 -11.74 -0.95 14.68
N ILE A 62 -12.11 -1.67 13.61
CA ILE A 62 -12.42 -3.10 13.72
C ILE A 62 -11.18 -3.87 14.17
N VAL A 63 -10.03 -3.65 13.50
CA VAL A 63 -8.78 -4.31 13.86
C VAL A 63 -8.27 -3.89 15.24
N GLU A 64 -8.45 -2.62 15.61
CA GLU A 64 -8.18 -2.15 16.98
C GLU A 64 -8.97 -2.97 18.01
N LYS A 65 -10.27 -3.20 17.76
CA LYS A 65 -11.08 -4.02 18.65
C LYS A 65 -10.64 -5.48 18.68
N LEU A 66 -10.20 -6.03 17.55
CA LEU A 66 -9.62 -7.37 17.48
C LEU A 66 -8.35 -7.48 18.34
N PHE A 67 -7.47 -6.48 18.32
CA PHE A 67 -6.30 -6.46 19.21
C PHE A 67 -6.66 -6.38 20.70
N GLU A 68 -7.79 -5.77 21.08
CA GLU A 68 -8.24 -5.74 22.47
C GLU A 68 -8.75 -7.10 22.96
N ILE A 69 -9.43 -7.86 22.10
CA ILE A 69 -10.12 -9.10 22.50
C ILE A 69 -9.32 -10.37 22.17
N ASP A 70 -8.46 -10.30 21.16
CA ASP A 70 -7.72 -11.44 20.62
C ASP A 70 -6.37 -11.01 20.00
N PRO A 71 -5.43 -10.55 20.84
CA PRO A 71 -4.19 -9.95 20.36
C PRO A 71 -3.26 -10.91 19.62
N ASP A 72 -3.24 -12.19 20.00
CA ASP A 72 -2.36 -13.21 19.40
C ASP A 72 -2.74 -13.53 17.96
N ASP A 73 -3.99 -13.91 17.70
CA ASP A 73 -4.41 -14.25 16.34
C ASP A 73 -4.42 -13.01 15.44
N THR A 74 -4.69 -11.83 16.01
CA THR A 74 -4.64 -10.56 15.27
C THR A 74 -3.22 -10.21 14.82
N ILE A 75 -2.20 -10.35 15.69
CA ILE A 75 -0.81 -10.09 15.28
C ILE A 75 -0.30 -11.15 14.29
N LEU A 76 -0.74 -12.41 14.43
CA LEU A 76 -0.40 -13.47 13.48
C LEU A 76 -1.01 -13.21 12.10
N ALA A 77 -2.27 -12.75 12.03
CA ALA A 77 -2.91 -12.34 10.79
C ALA A 77 -2.17 -11.16 10.14
N LEU A 78 -1.82 -10.13 10.92
CA LEU A 78 -1.05 -8.98 10.42
C LEU A 78 0.31 -9.41 9.86
N ALA A 79 1.06 -10.23 10.60
CA ALA A 79 2.33 -10.76 10.14
C ALA A 79 2.18 -11.66 8.90
N GLY A 80 1.14 -12.49 8.85
CA GLY A 80 0.81 -13.34 7.70
C GLY A 80 0.56 -12.52 6.44
N MET A 81 -0.23 -11.46 6.55
CA MET A 81 -0.50 -10.53 5.45
C MET A 81 0.78 -9.82 4.98
N MET A 82 1.65 -9.41 5.91
CA MET A 82 2.94 -8.80 5.57
C MET A 82 3.86 -9.78 4.84
N LYS A 83 3.94 -11.04 5.29
CA LYS A 83 4.75 -12.09 4.64
C LYS A 83 4.28 -12.40 3.22
N LYS A 84 2.97 -12.37 2.99
CA LYS A 84 2.36 -12.56 1.66
C LYS A 84 2.58 -11.37 0.72
N ARG A 85 3.18 -10.27 1.22
CA ARG A 85 3.38 -8.97 0.56
C ARG A 85 2.07 -8.45 0.01
N PHE A 86 1.38 -7.56 0.74
CA PHE A 86 0.07 -7.00 0.34
C PHE A 86 -0.04 -6.82 -1.18
N ARG A 87 -0.71 -7.78 -1.82
CA ARG A 87 -0.84 -7.76 -3.28
C ARG A 87 -1.90 -6.73 -3.61
N MET A 88 -1.53 -5.76 -4.45
CA MET A 88 -2.49 -4.78 -4.94
C MET A 88 -3.65 -5.51 -5.63
N PRO A 89 -4.90 -5.09 -5.46
CA PRO A 89 -6.05 -5.75 -6.09
C PRO A 89 -5.87 -5.93 -7.61
N GLY A 90 -5.33 -4.90 -8.26
CA GLY A 90 -5.05 -4.88 -9.70
C GLY A 90 -3.79 -5.61 -10.17
N HIS A 91 -3.13 -6.42 -9.36
CA HIS A 91 -1.85 -7.08 -9.75
C HIS A 91 -1.95 -8.08 -10.92
N PHE A 92 -3.17 -8.47 -11.32
CA PHE A 92 -3.44 -9.27 -12.52
C PHE A 92 -4.00 -8.43 -13.68
N MET A 93 -3.82 -7.10 -13.64
CA MET A 93 -4.23 -6.23 -14.73
C MET A 93 -3.57 -6.66 -16.03
N TYR A 94 -4.36 -6.68 -17.10
CA TYR A 94 -3.95 -7.04 -18.46
C TYR A 94 -4.80 -6.24 -19.43
N ASP A 95 -4.18 -5.64 -20.45
CA ASP A 95 -4.85 -4.81 -21.45
C ASP A 95 -5.02 -5.49 -22.82
N GLY A 96 -4.64 -6.77 -22.93
CA GLY A 96 -4.66 -7.53 -24.18
C GLY A 96 -3.35 -7.48 -24.97
N GLN A 97 -2.35 -6.70 -24.52
CA GLN A 97 -1.08 -6.52 -25.25
C GLN A 97 0.14 -6.65 -24.34
N ASP A 98 0.11 -6.06 -23.15
CA ASP A 98 1.24 -6.01 -22.24
C ASP A 98 1.03 -6.88 -21.00
N ASP A 99 1.74 -8.01 -20.95
CA ASP A 99 1.73 -8.95 -19.82
C ASP A 99 2.27 -8.34 -18.51
N LYS A 100 2.92 -7.17 -18.57
CA LYS A 100 3.52 -6.46 -17.43
C LYS A 100 2.88 -5.11 -17.16
N ILE A 101 1.67 -4.87 -17.68
CA ILE A 101 0.99 -3.57 -17.57
C ILE A 101 0.84 -3.09 -16.13
N PHE A 102 0.67 -3.99 -15.15
CA PHE A 102 0.64 -3.63 -13.74
C PHE A 102 1.99 -3.11 -13.23
N ASP A 103 3.09 -3.74 -13.60
CA ASP A 103 4.43 -3.31 -13.20
C ASP A 103 4.80 -1.98 -13.87
N HIS A 104 4.47 -1.81 -15.15
CA HIS A 104 4.67 -0.55 -15.86
C HIS A 104 3.83 0.58 -15.27
N PHE A 105 2.54 0.36 -15.01
CA PHE A 105 1.68 1.31 -14.30
C PHE A 105 2.23 1.68 -12.91
N SER A 106 2.70 0.68 -12.16
CA SER A 106 3.30 0.88 -10.84
C SER A 106 4.58 1.72 -10.92
N ALA A 107 5.39 1.54 -11.96
CA ALA A 107 6.58 2.36 -12.19
C ALA A 107 6.23 3.83 -12.51
N VAL A 108 5.22 4.07 -13.35
CA VAL A 108 4.72 5.43 -13.63
C VAL A 108 4.23 6.11 -12.36
N THR A 109 3.39 5.44 -11.56
CA THR A 109 2.82 6.00 -10.32
C THR A 109 3.90 6.26 -9.25
N GLN A 110 4.87 5.36 -9.12
CA GLN A 110 6.07 5.55 -8.29
C GLN A 110 6.85 6.80 -8.73
N ARG A 111 7.14 6.93 -10.04
CA ARG A 111 7.92 8.06 -10.58
C ARG A 111 7.18 9.39 -10.42
N LEU A 112 5.86 9.40 -10.58
CA LEU A 112 5.03 10.61 -10.40
C LEU A 112 4.77 10.94 -8.92
N GLY A 113 5.17 10.07 -7.99
CA GLY A 113 4.89 10.24 -6.56
C GLY A 113 3.42 10.12 -6.21
N VAL A 114 2.64 9.36 -7.01
CA VAL A 114 1.23 9.08 -6.72
C VAL A 114 1.12 8.04 -5.61
N TYR A 115 1.86 6.94 -5.74
CA TYR A 115 1.99 5.91 -4.73
C TYR A 115 3.35 5.26 -4.87
N THR A 116 4.10 5.20 -3.79
CA THR A 116 5.48 4.74 -3.79
C THR A 116 5.73 3.63 -2.77
N GLY A 117 6.88 2.97 -2.89
CA GLY A 117 7.35 2.07 -1.84
C GLY A 117 7.51 2.77 -0.47
N HIS A 118 7.77 4.08 -0.43
CA HIS A 118 7.84 4.81 0.82
C HIS A 118 6.45 4.95 1.45
N ASP A 119 5.43 5.26 0.65
CA ASP A 119 4.04 5.29 1.11
C ASP A 119 3.61 3.93 1.69
N TYR A 120 4.03 2.82 1.08
CA TYR A 120 3.79 1.48 1.63
C TYR A 120 4.37 1.34 3.05
N ALA A 121 5.62 1.77 3.26
CA ALA A 121 6.27 1.72 4.57
C ALA A 121 5.58 2.66 5.58
N ASP A 122 5.20 3.86 5.15
CA ASP A 122 4.48 4.85 5.96
C ASP A 122 3.10 4.34 6.41
N ILE A 123 2.37 3.64 5.54
CA ILE A 123 1.09 3.00 5.90
C ILE A 123 1.31 1.96 6.99
N LEU A 124 2.32 1.10 6.83
CA LEU A 124 2.60 0.05 7.79
C LEU A 124 2.97 0.63 9.16
N GLU A 125 3.87 1.62 9.17
CA GLU A 125 4.27 2.34 10.38
C GLU A 125 3.07 3.01 11.08
N PHE A 126 2.21 3.69 10.30
CA PHE A 126 0.98 4.27 10.82
C PHE A 126 0.06 3.22 11.46
N LEU A 127 -0.13 2.06 10.83
CA LEU A 127 -1.01 1.02 11.36
C LEU A 127 -0.43 0.37 12.63
N ILE A 128 0.89 0.17 12.68
CA ILE A 128 1.61 -0.31 13.86
C ILE A 128 1.39 0.63 15.04
N GLU A 129 1.54 1.94 14.82
CA GLU A 129 1.30 2.96 15.84
C GLU A 129 -0.17 3.01 16.24
N ARG A 130 -1.08 3.04 15.25
CA ARG A 130 -2.53 3.16 15.45
C ARG A 130 -3.10 2.04 16.31
N TRP A 131 -2.60 0.82 16.13
CA TRP A 131 -2.97 -0.38 16.90
C TRP A 131 -2.06 -0.64 18.10
N LYS A 132 -1.06 0.23 18.33
CA LYS A 132 -0.10 0.13 19.43
C LYS A 132 0.58 -1.24 19.48
N VAL A 133 0.92 -1.80 18.32
CA VAL A 133 1.42 -3.18 18.19
C VAL A 133 2.67 -3.41 19.06
N GLU A 134 3.57 -2.44 19.14
CA GLU A 134 4.78 -2.52 20.00
C GLU A 134 4.47 -2.65 21.50
N LYS A 135 3.30 -2.20 21.94
CA LYS A 135 2.89 -2.18 23.35
C LYS A 135 2.05 -3.39 23.74
N LEU A 136 1.78 -4.31 22.81
CA LEU A 136 1.06 -5.54 23.12
C LEU A 136 1.88 -6.40 24.08
N ILE A 137 1.22 -6.88 25.12
CA ILE A 137 1.78 -7.75 26.15
C ILE A 137 0.93 -9.02 26.27
N GLY A 138 1.45 -10.05 26.94
CA GLY A 138 0.71 -11.30 27.15
C GLY A 138 0.61 -12.20 25.91
N LEU A 139 1.32 -11.86 24.82
CA LEU A 139 1.35 -12.65 23.59
C LEU A 139 2.00 -14.04 23.80
N THR A 140 1.63 -15.01 22.98
CA THR A 140 2.35 -16.29 22.87
C THR A 140 3.78 -16.09 22.33
N SER A 141 4.58 -17.15 22.31
CA SER A 141 5.93 -17.11 21.71
C SER A 141 5.90 -16.82 20.20
N GLU A 142 4.86 -17.28 19.51
CA GLU A 142 4.63 -17.05 18.09
C GLU A 142 4.11 -15.63 17.85
N GLY A 143 3.19 -15.16 18.68
CA GLY A 143 2.70 -13.78 18.69
C GLY A 143 3.83 -12.76 18.88
N ARG A 144 4.77 -13.00 19.81
CA ARG A 144 5.95 -12.14 19.99
C ARG A 144 6.86 -12.11 18.76
N LYS A 145 7.12 -13.26 18.13
CA LYS A 145 7.90 -13.29 16.86
C LYS A 145 7.19 -12.52 15.74
N ALA A 146 5.86 -12.60 15.69
CA ALA A 146 5.06 -11.85 14.73
C ALA A 146 5.12 -10.34 15.02
N GLN A 147 5.02 -9.94 16.29
CA GLN A 147 5.18 -8.56 16.75
C GLN A 147 6.55 -7.99 16.34
N ASP A 148 7.65 -8.66 16.68
CA ASP A 148 9.02 -8.24 16.32
C ASP A 148 9.18 -8.09 14.81
N PHE A 149 8.66 -9.07 14.05
CA PHE A 149 8.72 -9.05 12.60
C PHE A 149 7.97 -7.84 12.02
N VAL A 150 6.75 -7.59 12.47
CA VAL A 150 5.91 -6.48 11.98
C VAL A 150 6.54 -5.14 12.34
N CYS A 151 6.96 -4.94 13.59
CA CYS A 151 7.54 -3.67 14.04
C CYS A 151 8.88 -3.34 13.37
N GLY A 152 9.69 -4.36 13.04
CA GLY A 152 10.94 -4.16 12.30
C GLY A 152 10.78 -3.97 10.78
N LEU A 153 9.59 -4.25 10.23
CA LEU A 153 9.40 -4.31 8.78
C LEU A 153 9.45 -2.94 8.07
N PRO A 154 8.86 -1.84 8.58
CA PRO A 154 8.95 -0.53 7.92
C PRO A 154 10.40 -0.11 7.63
N LEU A 155 11.28 -0.19 8.63
CA LEU A 155 12.70 0.15 8.49
C LEU A 155 13.40 -0.76 7.46
N ARG A 156 13.08 -2.05 7.47
CA ARG A 156 13.64 -3.00 6.49
C ARG A 156 13.20 -2.66 5.08
N ILE A 157 11.95 -2.27 4.86
CA ILE A 157 11.43 -1.85 3.55
C ILE A 157 12.17 -0.59 3.07
N ARG A 158 12.30 0.43 3.92
CA ARG A 158 13.02 1.66 3.55
C ARG A 158 14.46 1.39 3.08
N ARG A 159 15.21 0.57 3.82
CA ARG A 159 16.57 0.17 3.41
C ARG A 159 16.61 -0.53 2.05
N ILE A 160 15.63 -1.39 1.76
CA ILE A 160 15.52 -2.06 0.44
C ILE A 160 15.27 -1.03 -0.66
N LEU A 161 14.40 -0.04 -0.42
CA LEU A 161 14.09 1.02 -1.39
C LEU A 161 15.29 1.93 -1.65
N GLU A 162 16.01 2.33 -0.62
CA GLU A 162 17.25 3.11 -0.73
C GLU A 162 18.29 2.37 -1.58
N ASN A 163 18.54 1.08 -1.27
CA ASN A 163 19.46 0.25 -2.04
C ASN A 163 19.04 0.11 -3.50
N LYS A 164 17.73 -0.05 -3.76
CA LYS A 164 17.20 -0.12 -5.13
C LYS A 164 17.42 1.20 -5.87
N ALA A 165 17.14 2.33 -5.25
CA ALA A 165 17.35 3.65 -5.84
C ALA A 165 18.83 3.90 -6.19
N LEU A 166 19.78 3.44 -5.36
CA LEU A 166 21.21 3.52 -5.66
C LEU A 166 21.59 2.71 -6.91
N VAL A 167 21.06 1.49 -7.05
CA VAL A 167 21.28 0.64 -8.23
C VAL A 167 20.66 1.24 -9.48
N ASP A 168 19.44 1.76 -9.38
CA ASP A 168 18.73 2.39 -10.50
C ASP A 168 19.43 3.67 -10.96
N THR A 169 19.99 4.46 -10.04
CA THR A 169 20.80 5.64 -10.37
C THR A 169 22.11 5.27 -11.08
N ALA A 170 22.71 4.13 -10.73
CA ALA A 170 23.90 3.61 -11.39
C ALA A 170 23.61 3.08 -12.81
N LYS A 171 22.39 2.59 -13.06
CA LYS A 171 21.91 2.17 -14.38
C LYS A 171 21.30 3.35 -15.13
N LYS A 172 22.15 4.16 -15.78
CA LYS A 172 21.69 5.30 -16.62
C LYS A 172 20.72 4.82 -17.72
N GLY A 173 19.46 5.22 -17.65
CA GLY A 173 18.48 5.13 -18.74
C GLY A 173 17.06 4.91 -18.23
N GLY A 174 16.23 5.96 -18.22
CA GLY A 174 14.80 5.78 -18.02
C GLY A 174 14.21 5.09 -19.25
N SER A 175 13.62 3.92 -19.08
CA SER A 175 12.90 3.21 -20.14
C SER A 175 11.58 3.94 -20.41
N ALA A 176 11.15 4.00 -21.67
CA ALA A 176 9.80 4.39 -22.04
C ALA A 176 9.10 3.18 -22.65
N VAL A 177 7.83 2.99 -22.30
CA VAL A 177 7.03 1.86 -22.79
C VAL A 177 5.69 2.37 -23.32
N PRO A 178 5.13 1.80 -24.39
CA PRO A 178 3.84 2.20 -24.92
C PRO A 178 2.72 1.78 -23.97
N PHE A 179 1.72 2.64 -23.76
CA PHE A 179 0.51 2.31 -22.98
C PHE A 179 -0.72 2.30 -23.90
N GLY A 180 -1.45 1.18 -23.95
CA GLY A 180 -2.68 1.05 -24.74
C GLY A 180 -3.77 2.05 -24.34
N TRP A 181 -3.85 2.41 -23.05
CA TRP A 181 -4.85 3.35 -22.51
C TRP A 181 -4.72 4.77 -23.02
N VAL A 182 -3.55 5.13 -23.56
CA VAL A 182 -3.25 6.44 -24.16
C VAL A 182 -2.83 6.29 -25.61
N PHE A 183 -3.50 5.39 -26.34
CA PHE A 183 -3.33 5.20 -27.78
C PHE A 183 -1.90 4.82 -28.20
N GLY A 184 -1.19 4.06 -27.37
CA GLY A 184 0.16 3.59 -27.64
C GLY A 184 1.26 4.65 -27.43
N GLN A 185 0.95 5.78 -26.79
CA GLN A 185 1.98 6.76 -26.42
C GLN A 185 3.02 6.14 -25.48
N GLU A 186 4.30 6.44 -25.75
CA GLU A 186 5.40 6.01 -24.90
C GLU A 186 5.47 6.85 -23.62
N ILE A 187 5.35 6.18 -22.48
CA ILE A 187 5.42 6.80 -21.16
C ILE A 187 6.67 6.30 -20.45
N ARG A 188 7.42 7.25 -19.88
CA ARG A 188 8.60 6.94 -19.08
C ARG A 188 8.20 6.18 -17.81
N ILE A 189 8.87 5.06 -17.57
CA ILE A 189 8.78 4.24 -16.35
C ILE A 189 10.04 4.37 -15.50
#